data_AF-A0A968YWV8-F1
#
_entry.id   AF-A0A968YWV8-F1
#
_cell.length_a   1.000
_cell.length_b   1.000
_cell.length_c   1.000
_cell.angle_alpha   90.00
_cell.angle_beta   90.00
_cell.angle_gamma   90.00
#
_symmetry.space_group_name_H-M   'P 1'
#
loop_
_entity.id
_entity.type
_entity.pdbx_description
1 polymer ?
#
loop_
_entity_poly.entity_id
_entity_poly.type
_entity_poly.pdbx_seq_one_letter_code
_entity_poly.pdbx_strand_id
1 'polypeptide(L)'
;MAESFFLEPDEAKSMGNIDYMRTARKVKKSYPTTKAWGAGFEQETITSALSRGESKPSTFEIEQKAAEALKPEVTERRKASSDLDMFRNMAKDIRKN
;
A
#
# COMPACT_ATOMS: atom_id res chain seq x y z
N MET A 1 -32.40 -17.73 -27.52
CA MET A 1 -30.97 -17.86 -27.20
C MET A 1 -30.65 -16.67 -26.31
N ALA A 2 -30.56 -16.87 -25.00
CA ALA A 2 -30.41 -15.78 -24.04
C ALA A 2 -28.92 -15.49 -23.85
N GLU A 3 -28.40 -14.55 -24.63
CA GLU A 3 -27.11 -13.92 -24.32
C GLU A 3 -27.36 -13.04 -23.10
N SER A 4 -26.83 -13.46 -21.95
CA SER A 4 -26.98 -12.76 -20.68
C SER A 4 -26.35 -11.37 -20.78
N PHE A 5 -27.09 -10.34 -20.39
CA PHE A 5 -26.65 -8.93 -20.31
C PHE A 5 -25.61 -8.65 -19.19
N PHE A 6 -24.92 -9.69 -18.71
CA PHE A 6 -23.92 -9.59 -17.66
C PHE A 6 -22.54 -9.81 -18.26
N LEU A 7 -21.58 -8.97 -17.86
CA LEU A 7 -20.18 -9.18 -18.20
C LEU A 7 -19.70 -10.49 -17.57
N GLU A 8 -18.75 -11.15 -18.24
CA GLU A 8 -18.06 -12.29 -17.67
C GLU A 8 -17.40 -11.91 -16.33
N PRO A 9 -17.32 -12.83 -15.36
CA PRO A 9 -16.85 -12.51 -14.01
C PRO A 9 -15.43 -11.93 -13.97
N ASP A 10 -14.62 -12.31 -14.96
CA ASP A 10 -13.26 -11.81 -15.17
C ASP A 10 -13.28 -10.35 -15.63
N GLU A 11 -14.08 -10.02 -16.64
CA GLU A 11 -14.25 -8.66 -17.16
C GLU A 11 -14.97 -7.74 -16.16
N ALA A 12 -15.95 -8.25 -15.43
CA ALA A 12 -16.70 -7.49 -14.44
C ALA A 12 -15.83 -7.05 -13.24
N LYS A 13 -14.80 -7.82 -12.90
CA LYS A 13 -13.90 -7.55 -11.76
C LYS A 13 -12.65 -6.78 -12.18
N SER A 14 -12.16 -7.01 -13.40
CA SER A 14 -11.06 -6.22 -13.92
C SER A 14 -11.59 -4.88 -14.45
N MET A 15 -11.33 -3.77 -13.75
CA MET A 15 -11.62 -2.40 -14.21
C MET A 15 -10.77 -1.99 -15.44
N GLY A 16 -10.33 -2.93 -16.29
CA GLY A 16 -9.39 -2.73 -17.39
C GLY A 16 -9.02 -4.03 -18.12
N ASN A 17 -7.94 -4.00 -18.89
CA ASN A 17 -7.49 -5.16 -19.69
C ASN A 17 -6.96 -6.30 -18.80
N ILE A 18 -7.70 -7.42 -18.74
CA ILE A 18 -7.37 -8.56 -17.88
C ILE A 18 -6.12 -9.33 -18.33
N ASP A 19 -5.90 -9.45 -19.64
CA ASP A 19 -4.70 -10.12 -20.17
C ASP A 19 -3.45 -9.38 -19.72
N TYR A 20 -3.47 -8.05 -19.77
CA TYR A 20 -2.40 -7.21 -19.26
C TYR A 20 -2.16 -7.44 -17.76
N MET A 21 -3.23 -7.49 -16.95
CA MET A 21 -3.13 -7.71 -15.50
C MET A 21 -2.53 -9.08 -15.14
N ARG A 22 -2.81 -10.10 -15.96
CA ARG A 22 -2.29 -11.47 -15.82
C ARG A 22 -0.85 -11.61 -16.28
N THR A 23 -0.39 -10.78 -17.23
CA THR A 23 0.97 -10.87 -17.75
C THR A 23 2.03 -10.61 -16.67
N ALA A 24 2.89 -11.61 -16.45
CA ALA A 24 4.01 -11.49 -15.54
C ALA A 24 5.15 -10.70 -16.20
N ARG A 25 5.61 -9.63 -15.54
CA ARG A 25 6.70 -8.78 -16.03
C ARG A 25 7.90 -8.90 -15.10
N LYS A 26 9.10 -8.95 -15.70
CA LYS A 26 10.37 -8.94 -14.96
C LYS A 26 10.70 -7.50 -14.58
N VAL A 27 10.71 -7.20 -13.28
CA VAL A 27 11.12 -5.91 -12.75
C VAL A 27 12.50 -6.07 -12.13
N LYS A 28 13.46 -5.26 -12.57
CA LYS A 28 14.80 -5.20 -12.00
C LYS A 28 14.89 -4.00 -11.06
N LYS A 29 15.28 -4.24 -9.81
CA LYS A 29 15.59 -3.19 -8.83
C LYS A 29 17.07 -3.21 -8.55
N SER A 30 17.76 -2.12 -8.84
CA SER A 30 19.16 -1.91 -8.45
C SER A 30 19.21 -1.05 -7.20
N TYR A 31 20.02 -1.46 -6.22
CA TYR A 31 20.22 -0.70 -5.00
C TYR A 31 21.65 -0.14 -4.96
N PRO A 32 21.84 1.12 -4.52
CA PRO A 32 23.16 1.71 -4.36
C PRO A 32 23.95 0.99 -3.26
N THR A 33 25.26 1.07 -3.33
CA THR A 33 26.16 0.54 -2.29
C THR A 33 25.92 1.28 -0.98
N THR A 34 25.61 0.54 0.09
CA THR A 34 25.52 1.10 1.44
C THR A 34 26.62 0.50 2.31
N LYS A 35 27.08 1.28 3.30
CA LYS A 35 28.17 0.88 4.22
C LYS A 35 27.89 -0.44 4.97
N ALA A 36 26.61 -0.82 5.08
CA ALA A 36 26.18 -2.06 5.70
C ALA A 36 26.24 -3.28 4.75
N TRP A 37 26.14 -3.09 3.43
CA TRP A 37 25.96 -4.18 2.47
C TRP A 37 27.09 -4.31 1.44
N GLY A 38 28.09 -3.44 1.46
CA GLY A 38 29.38 -3.61 0.75
C GLY A 38 29.30 -3.45 -0.77
N ALA A 39 28.50 -4.27 -1.45
CA ALA A 39 28.25 -4.24 -2.89
C ALA A 39 26.79 -3.84 -3.19
N GLY A 40 26.57 -3.15 -4.30
CA GLY A 40 25.22 -2.91 -4.82
C GLY A 40 24.60 -4.25 -5.19
N PHE A 41 23.35 -4.47 -4.80
CA PHE A 41 22.63 -5.71 -5.10
C PHE A 41 21.54 -5.43 -6.13
N GLU A 42 21.37 -6.37 -7.06
CA GLU A 42 20.28 -6.37 -8.03
C GLU A 42 19.25 -7.43 -7.63
N GLN A 43 18.01 -6.99 -7.46
CA GLN A 43 16.88 -7.87 -7.20
C GLN A 43 16.02 -7.98 -8.44
N GLU A 44 16.00 -9.15 -9.06
CA GLU A 44 15.04 -9.49 -10.11
C GLU A 44 13.78 -10.06 -9.47
N THR A 45 12.62 -9.48 -9.76
CA THR A 45 11.34 -10.02 -9.28
C THR A 45 10.38 -10.13 -10.46
N ILE A 46 9.78 -11.29 -10.61
CA ILE A 46 8.69 -11.51 -11.56
C ILE A 46 7.40 -11.11 -10.86
N THR A 47 6.74 -10.07 -11.34
CA THR A 47 5.51 -9.54 -10.73
C THR A 47 4.42 -9.36 -11.76
N SER A 48 3.20 -9.80 -11.44
CA SER A 48 1.98 -9.44 -12.16
C SER A 48 1.08 -8.59 -11.25
N ALA A 49 0.05 -7.97 -11.80
CA ALA A 49 -0.86 -7.13 -11.01
C ALA A 49 -1.69 -7.97 -10.00
N LEU A 50 -2.02 -9.21 -10.38
CA LEU A 50 -2.74 -10.16 -9.52
C LEU A 50 -1.85 -10.74 -8.41
N SER A 51 -0.54 -10.90 -8.65
CA SER A 51 0.36 -11.54 -7.68
C SER A 51 0.78 -10.61 -6.53
N ARG A 52 0.55 -9.28 -6.65
CA ARG A 52 0.96 -8.29 -5.64
C ARG A 52 -0.07 -8.11 -4.50
N GLY A 53 -1.24 -8.73 -4.62
CA GLY A 53 -2.39 -8.57 -3.71
C GLY A 53 -2.32 -9.37 -2.40
N GLU A 54 -1.29 -10.19 -2.17
CA GLU A 54 -1.14 -10.94 -0.91
C GLU A 54 -0.58 -10.08 0.24
N SER A 55 -0.42 -8.77 0.06
CA SER A 55 -0.43 -7.86 1.21
C SER A 55 -1.85 -7.89 1.79
N LYS A 56 -2.02 -8.56 2.94
CA LYS A 56 -3.26 -8.60 3.74
C LYS A 56 -4.11 -7.35 3.45
N PRO A 57 -5.32 -7.48 2.88
CA PRO A 57 -6.21 -6.34 2.84
C PRO A 57 -6.38 -5.92 4.30
N SER A 58 -5.97 -4.69 4.64
CA SER A 58 -6.55 -4.04 5.79
C SER A 58 -8.03 -3.94 5.47
N THR A 59 -8.81 -4.88 5.99
CA THR A 59 -10.25 -4.73 6.14
C THR A 59 -10.44 -3.48 6.99
N PHE A 60 -10.54 -2.33 6.33
CA PHE A 60 -11.26 -1.21 6.88
C PHE A 60 -12.72 -1.59 6.66
N GLU A 61 -13.34 -2.14 7.70
CA GLU A 61 -14.80 -2.22 7.76
C GLU A 61 -15.29 -0.78 7.64
N ILE A 62 -15.80 -0.42 6.47
CA ILE A 62 -16.62 0.78 6.34
C ILE A 62 -17.95 0.41 6.99
N GLU A 63 -17.97 0.48 8.32
CA GLU A 63 -19.22 0.58 9.06
C GLU A 63 -19.89 1.88 8.59
N GLN A 64 -20.94 1.71 7.79
CA GLN A 64 -21.88 2.76 7.46
C GLN A 64 -22.62 3.16 8.75
N LYS A 65 -21.97 3.96 9.59
CA LYS A 65 -22.66 4.64 10.68
C LYS A 65 -23.27 5.91 10.12
N ALA A 66 -24.60 5.90 10.05
CA ALA A 66 -25.42 7.02 9.67
C ALA A 66 -25.00 8.31 10.40
N ALA A 67 -25.05 9.42 9.66
CA ALA A 67 -24.68 10.74 10.12
C ALA A 67 -25.46 11.13 11.38
N GLU A 68 -24.72 11.36 12.47
CA GLU A 68 -25.23 12.02 13.67
C GLU A 68 -24.40 13.27 13.96
N ALA A 69 -25.11 14.32 14.35
CA ALA A 69 -24.76 15.73 14.25
C ALA A 69 -23.43 16.16 14.90
N LEU A 70 -22.72 17.06 14.20
CA LEU A 70 -21.53 17.79 14.65
C LEU A 70 -21.82 18.59 15.93
N LYS A 71 -21.26 18.17 17.06
CA LYS A 71 -21.03 19.04 18.22
C LYS A 71 -19.60 19.59 18.15
N PRO A 72 -19.36 20.87 18.45
CA PRO A 72 -18.01 21.43 18.46
C PRO A 72 -17.23 20.86 19.66
N GLU A 73 -16.41 19.84 19.41
CA GLU A 73 -15.50 19.29 20.40
C GLU A 73 -14.30 20.22 20.54
N VAL A 74 -14.07 20.68 21.77
CA VAL A 74 -12.91 21.50 22.16
C VAL A 74 -11.64 20.75 21.74
N THR A 75 -10.80 21.38 20.92
CA THR A 75 -9.53 20.81 20.47
C THR A 75 -8.54 20.76 21.63
N GLU A 76 -8.61 19.71 22.44
CA GLU A 76 -7.49 19.36 23.31
C GLU A 76 -6.27 19.06 22.44
N ARG A 77 -5.14 19.74 22.71
CA ARG A 77 -3.88 19.42 22.03
C ARG A 77 -3.54 17.96 22.35
N ARG A 78 -3.47 17.13 21.30
CA ARG A 78 -3.06 15.72 21.40
C ARG A 78 -1.78 15.63 22.24
N LYS A 79 -1.86 14.87 23.34
CA LYS A 79 -0.67 14.57 24.16
C LYS A 79 0.34 13.83 23.28
N ALA A 80 1.62 14.09 23.50
CA ALA A 80 2.69 13.44 22.75
C ALA A 80 2.56 11.92 22.94
N SER A 81 2.17 11.21 21.88
CA SER A 81 2.18 9.76 21.87
C SER A 81 3.60 9.26 21.69
N SER A 82 3.88 8.08 22.27
CA SER A 82 5.18 7.40 22.16
C SER A 82 5.54 7.00 20.73
N ASP A 83 4.57 7.00 19.80
CA ASP A 83 4.77 6.60 18.41
C ASP A 83 5.69 7.57 17.64
N LEU A 84 5.70 8.85 18.01
CA LEU A 84 6.55 9.86 17.37
C LEU A 84 7.99 9.86 17.89
N ASP A 85 8.27 9.16 18.99
CA ASP A 85 9.57 9.25 19.65
C ASP A 85 10.65 8.43 18.93
N MET A 86 10.27 7.35 18.24
CA MET A 86 11.20 6.60 17.37
C MET A 86 11.74 7.48 16.24
N PHE A 87 10.87 8.25 15.60
CA PHE A 87 11.23 9.14 14.50
C PHE A 87 12.04 10.36 14.97
N ARG A 88 11.69 10.92 16.13
CA ARG A 88 12.42 12.05 16.73
C ARG A 88 13.86 11.68 17.09
N ASN A 89 14.09 10.47 17.61
CA ASN A 89 15.43 10.02 17.96
C ASN A 89 16.29 9.82 16.71
N MET A 90 15.74 9.20 15.66
CA MET A 90 16.44 9.05 14.38
C MET A 90 16.80 10.41 13.75
N ALA A 91 15.91 11.40 13.82
CA ALA A 91 16.18 12.75 13.32
C ALA A 91 17.32 13.45 14.09
N LYS A 92 17.46 13.20 15.40
CA LYS A 92 18.55 13.77 16.21
C LYS A 92 19.90 13.16 15.85
N ASP A 93 19.95 11.87 15.56
CA ASP A 93 21.17 11.16 15.19
C ASP A 93 21.71 11.62 13.84
N ILE A 94 20.82 11.91 12.88
CA ILE A 94 21.20 12.48 11.57
C ILE A 94 21.81 13.88 11.71
N ARG A 95 21.28 14.71 12.63
CA ARG A 95 21.78 16.08 12.83
C ARG A 95 23.15 16.14 13.54
N LYS A 96 23.53 15.07 14.24
CA LYS A 96 24.77 15.02 15.03
C LYS A 96 25.98 14.56 14.19
N ASN A 97 25.74 13.98 13.02
CA ASN A 97 26.76 13.65 12.01
C ASN A 97 26.91 14.79 11.00
#